data_AF-A0A0D6A3U7-F1
#
_entry.id   AF-A0A0D6A3U7-F1
#
_cell.length_a   1.000
_cell.length_b   1.000
_cell.length_c   1.000
_cell.angle_alpha   90.00
_cell.angle_beta   90.00
_cell.angle_gamma   90.00
#
_symmetry.space_group_name_H-M   'P 1'
#
loop_
_entity.id
_entity.type
_entity.pdbx_description
1 polymer ?
#
loop_
_entity_poly.entity_id
_entity_poly.type
_entity_poly.pdbx_seq_one_letter_code
_entity_poly.pdbx_strand_id
1 'polypeptide(L)'
;MDWKLIKTFLQALMTNVKVRLNIAVSCTVILVLKPIFKTLPNGTDFYKIIFFPLLFLAVLFWSSLFVEVISFMFKKFQSKKNLKNYEKYIFSLKGKKLGIVREMYNSECHNKYLSKNDTDVVELCRNKIIFNSGVYRLPMPSLEDPNDPKFLFVLQPTALKIINIACNKLKK
;
A
#
# COMPACT_ATOMS: atom_id res chain seq x y z
N MET A 1 -8.42 20.74 -36.55
CA MET A 1 -7.64 20.22 -35.41
C MET A 1 -7.77 18.71 -35.42
N ASP A 2 -6.70 17.99 -35.77
CA ASP A 2 -6.79 16.56 -36.09
C ASP A 2 -7.11 15.72 -34.86
N TRP A 3 -8.21 14.98 -34.91
CA TRP A 3 -8.63 14.03 -33.87
C TRP A 3 -7.52 13.05 -33.47
N LYS A 4 -6.64 12.70 -34.43
CA LYS A 4 -5.45 11.88 -34.18
C LYS A 4 -4.49 12.54 -33.17
N LEU A 5 -4.22 13.85 -33.30
CA LEU A 5 -3.32 14.58 -32.40
C LEU A 5 -3.89 14.64 -30.98
N ILE A 6 -5.20 14.88 -30.85
CA ILE A 6 -5.88 14.90 -29.54
C ILE A 6 -5.81 13.51 -28.89
N LYS A 7 -6.03 12.44 -29.66
CA LYS A 7 -5.96 11.07 -29.16
C LYS A 7 -4.55 10.70 -28.70
N THR A 8 -3.53 11.03 -29.49
CA THR A 8 -2.13 10.80 -29.12
C THR A 8 -1.74 11.58 -27.87
N PHE A 9 -2.22 12.82 -27.74
CA PHE A 9 -2.00 13.65 -26.56
C PHE A 9 -2.64 13.06 -25.29
N LEU A 10 -3.91 12.64 -25.37
CA LEU A 10 -4.59 11.99 -24.26
C LEU A 10 -3.92 10.67 -23.87
N GLN A 11 -3.48 9.89 -24.86
CA GLN A 11 -2.76 8.65 -24.61
C GLN A 11 -1.42 8.91 -23.92
N ALA A 12 -0.69 9.96 -24.31
CA ALA A 12 0.55 10.39 -23.66
C ALA A 12 0.31 10.81 -22.19
N LEU A 13 -0.80 11.47 -21.87
CA LEU A 13 -1.18 11.79 -20.49
C LEU A 13 -1.53 10.55 -19.64
N MET A 14 -1.95 9.45 -20.26
CA MET A 14 -2.23 8.18 -19.58
C MET A 14 -1.03 7.22 -19.54
N THR A 15 0.13 7.59 -20.10
CA THR A 15 1.32 6.73 -20.12
C THR A 15 2.01 6.60 -18.76
N ASN A 16 2.94 5.65 -18.69
CA ASN A 16 3.84 5.43 -17.57
C ASN A 16 4.45 6.73 -17.02
N VAL A 17 4.59 6.80 -15.69
CA VAL A 17 5.20 7.92 -14.94
C VAL A 17 6.52 8.39 -15.55
N LYS A 18 7.37 7.44 -15.97
CA LYS A 18 8.67 7.73 -16.61
C LYS A 18 8.54 8.51 -17.91
N VAL A 19 7.56 8.17 -18.74
CA VAL A 19 7.32 8.84 -20.02
C VAL A 19 6.79 10.24 -19.78
N ARG A 20 5.84 10.40 -18.86
CA ARG A 20 5.33 11.72 -18.44
C ARG A 20 6.42 12.62 -17.87
N LEU A 21 7.32 12.06 -17.05
CA LEU A 21 8.48 12.78 -16.52
C LEU A 21 9.42 13.23 -17.64
N ASN A 22 9.75 12.34 -18.58
CA ASN A 22 10.62 12.69 -19.70
C ASN A 22 10.03 13.82 -20.55
N ILE A 23 8.72 13.80 -20.81
CA ILE A 23 8.02 14.87 -21.54
C ILE A 23 8.04 16.18 -20.75
N ALA A 24 7.71 16.14 -19.44
CA ALA A 24 7.73 17.32 -18.58
C ALA A 24 9.13 17.97 -18.56
N VAL A 25 10.17 17.17 -18.37
CA VAL A 25 11.57 17.61 -18.36
C VAL A 25 11.94 18.20 -19.72
N SER A 26 11.63 17.51 -20.82
CA SER A 26 11.92 18.00 -22.18
C SER A 26 11.26 19.36 -22.45
N CYS A 27 9.98 19.52 -22.09
CA CYS A 27 9.29 20.81 -22.21
C CYS A 27 9.95 21.90 -21.37
N THR A 28 10.35 21.60 -20.13
CA THR A 28 11.04 22.59 -19.28
C THR A 28 12.42 22.98 -19.83
N VAL A 29 13.18 22.02 -20.37
CA VAL A 29 14.48 22.29 -20.98
C VAL A 29 14.31 23.25 -22.17
N ILE A 30 13.35 22.98 -23.04
CA ILE A 30 13.07 23.86 -24.20
C ILE A 30 12.65 25.27 -23.75
N LEU A 31 11.86 25.40 -22.67
CA LEU A 31 11.48 26.70 -22.10
C LEU A 31 12.67 27.46 -21.49
N VAL A 32 13.62 26.76 -20.88
CA VAL A 32 14.83 27.37 -20.30
C VAL A 32 15.84 27.78 -21.37
N LEU A 33 15.86 27.10 -22.53
CA LEU A 33 16.73 27.40 -23.67
C LEU A 33 16.34 28.67 -24.46
N LYS A 34 15.40 29.48 -23.96
CA LYS A 34 15.06 30.82 -24.48
C LYS A 34 16.27 31.69 -24.91
N PRO A 35 17.40 31.78 -24.18
CA PRO A 35 18.53 32.61 -24.62
C PRO A 35 19.17 32.13 -25.92
N ILE A 36 19.13 30.83 -26.22
CA ILE A 36 19.66 30.26 -27.48
C ILE A 36 18.75 30.59 -28.66
N PHE A 37 17.44 30.63 -28.45
CA PHE A 37 16.51 31.06 -29.50
C PHE A 37 16.63 32.55 -29.83
N LYS A 38 17.16 33.37 -28.91
CA LYS A 38 17.43 34.80 -29.19
C LYS A 38 18.61 35.04 -30.12
N THR A 39 19.55 34.09 -30.23
CA THR A 39 20.74 34.24 -31.08
C THR A 39 20.49 33.83 -32.53
N LEU A 40 19.31 33.28 -32.85
CA LEU A 40 18.92 32.87 -34.20
C LEU A 40 18.15 33.99 -34.91
N PRO A 41 18.36 34.20 -36.22
CA PRO A 41 17.53 35.11 -37.00
C PRO A 41 16.06 34.66 -36.93
N ASN A 42 15.15 35.59 -36.61
CA ASN A 42 13.72 35.37 -36.34
C ASN A 42 13.37 34.43 -35.16
N GLY A 43 14.36 33.96 -34.38
CA GLY A 43 14.12 33.00 -33.31
C GLY A 43 13.31 33.54 -32.13
N THR A 44 13.31 34.87 -31.92
CA THR A 44 12.49 35.54 -30.89
C THR A 44 11.00 35.45 -31.16
N ASP A 45 10.57 35.62 -32.40
CA ASP A 45 9.15 35.63 -32.75
C ASP A 45 8.62 34.20 -32.91
N PHE A 46 9.45 33.28 -33.42
CA PHE A 46 9.15 31.86 -33.37
C PHE A 46 8.94 31.37 -31.92
N TYR A 47 9.84 31.74 -31.01
CA TYR A 47 9.73 31.37 -29.60
C TYR A 47 8.44 31.87 -28.96
N LYS A 48 8.00 33.11 -29.24
CA LYS A 48 6.74 33.65 -28.70
C LYS A 48 5.51 32.82 -29.09
N ILE A 49 5.48 32.31 -30.32
CA ILE A 49 4.38 31.48 -30.83
C ILE A 49 4.33 30.12 -30.13
N ILE A 50 5.49 29.47 -29.96
CA ILE A 50 5.58 28.14 -29.34
C ILE A 50 5.57 28.17 -27.81
N PHE A 51 5.86 29.32 -27.19
CA PHE A 51 6.03 29.45 -25.75
C PHE A 51 4.77 29.07 -24.97
N PHE A 52 3.63 29.67 -25.32
CA PHE A 52 2.36 29.41 -24.65
C PHE A 52 1.90 27.95 -24.72
N PRO A 53 1.86 27.28 -25.89
CA PRO A 53 1.46 25.87 -25.95
C PRO A 53 2.44 24.96 -25.20
N LEU A 54 3.74 25.24 -25.25
CA LEU A 54 4.75 24.46 -24.55
C LEU A 54 4.67 24.64 -23.03
N LEU A 55 4.42 25.86 -22.55
CA LEU A 55 4.18 26.16 -21.14
C LEU A 55 2.94 25.43 -20.63
N PHE A 56 1.85 25.47 -21.40
CA PHE A 56 0.61 24.76 -21.07
C PHE A 56 0.83 23.24 -20.95
N LEU A 57 1.56 22.65 -21.91
CA LEU A 57 1.95 21.24 -21.85
C LEU A 57 2.78 20.93 -20.60
N ALA A 58 3.80 21.73 -20.31
CA ALA A 58 4.64 21.54 -19.13
C ALA A 58 3.80 21.52 -17.84
N VAL A 59 2.90 22.49 -17.67
CA VAL A 59 2.03 22.59 -16.48
C VAL A 59 1.14 21.36 -16.35
N LEU A 60 0.55 20.86 -17.44
CA LEU A 60 -0.31 19.67 -17.40
C LEU A 60 0.45 18.41 -16.96
N PHE A 61 1.64 18.16 -17.53
CA PHE A 61 2.44 16.99 -17.16
C PHE A 61 2.98 17.10 -15.72
N TRP A 62 3.42 18.28 -15.29
CA TRP A 62 3.84 18.50 -13.91
C TRP A 62 2.71 18.31 -12.91
N SER A 63 1.50 18.81 -13.22
CA SER A 63 0.31 18.61 -12.38
C SER A 63 -0.04 17.12 -12.25
N SER A 64 -0.01 16.37 -13.35
CA SER A 64 -0.26 14.92 -13.35
C SER A 64 0.73 14.17 -12.46
N LEU A 65 2.03 14.49 -12.54
CA LEU A 65 3.07 13.88 -11.69
C LEU A 65 2.89 14.26 -10.22
N PHE A 66 2.47 15.50 -9.94
CA PHE A 66 2.26 15.97 -8.57
C PHE A 66 1.17 15.18 -7.84
N VAL A 67 0.06 14.88 -8.52
CA VAL A 67 -1.02 14.03 -7.97
C VAL A 67 -0.50 12.65 -7.58
N GLU A 68 0.39 12.05 -8.37
CA GLU A 68 0.96 10.73 -8.09
C GLU A 68 1.93 10.74 -6.93
N VAL A 69 2.78 11.76 -6.84
CA VAL A 69 3.68 11.96 -5.71
C VAL A 69 2.89 12.12 -4.41
N ILE A 70 1.83 12.94 -4.44
CA ILE A 70 0.92 13.11 -3.31
C ILE A 70 0.28 11.77 -2.94
N SER A 71 -0.30 11.04 -3.90
CA SER A 71 -0.94 9.73 -3.66
C SER A 71 0.05 8.73 -3.07
N PHE A 72 1.28 8.68 -3.57
CA PHE A 72 2.35 7.83 -3.05
C PHE A 72 2.70 8.19 -1.60
N MET A 73 2.86 9.49 -1.31
CA MET A 73 3.13 9.95 0.06
C MET A 73 1.99 9.61 1.01
N PHE A 74 0.73 9.82 0.61
CA PHE A 74 -0.44 9.46 1.42
C PHE A 74 -0.51 7.95 1.66
N LYS A 75 -0.31 7.11 0.63
CA LYS A 75 -0.27 5.65 0.78
C LYS A 75 0.83 5.20 1.74
N LYS A 76 2.03 5.79 1.63
CA LYS A 76 3.15 5.49 2.53
C LYS A 76 2.85 5.91 3.96
N PHE A 77 2.24 7.08 4.15
CA PHE A 77 1.85 7.58 5.47
C PHE A 77 0.74 6.73 6.10
N GLN A 78 -0.30 6.41 5.32
CA GLN A 78 -1.42 5.57 5.75
C GLN A 78 -0.95 4.15 6.09
N SER A 79 -0.06 3.57 5.27
CA SER A 79 0.55 2.26 5.57
C SER A 79 1.31 2.29 6.89
N LYS A 80 2.13 3.32 7.15
CA LYS A 80 2.86 3.48 8.41
C LYS A 80 1.91 3.67 9.60
N LYS A 81 0.83 4.44 9.45
CA LYS A 81 -0.19 4.63 10.48
C LYS A 81 -0.94 3.33 10.78
N ASN A 82 -1.31 2.57 9.76
CA ASN A 82 -1.99 1.28 9.89
C ASN A 82 -1.10 0.26 10.61
N LEU A 83 0.19 0.21 10.28
CA LEU A 83 1.15 -0.65 10.97
C LEU A 83 1.29 -0.27 12.46
N LYS A 84 1.39 1.02 12.77
CA LYS A 84 1.43 1.48 14.18
C LYS A 84 0.16 1.15 14.95
N ASN A 85 -1.01 1.29 14.32
CA ASN A 85 -2.27 0.93 14.95
C ASN A 85 -2.35 -0.59 15.18
N TYR A 86 -1.85 -1.38 14.24
CA TYR A 86 -1.77 -2.83 14.35
C TYR A 86 -0.79 -3.27 15.47
N GLU A 87 0.39 -2.66 15.56
CA GLU A 87 1.32 -2.85 16.67
C GLU A 87 0.65 -2.52 18.01
N LYS A 88 0.03 -1.34 18.12
CA LYS A 88 -0.68 -0.91 19.33
C LYS A 88 -1.78 -1.92 19.71
N TYR A 89 -2.50 -2.47 18.73
CA TYR A 89 -3.52 -3.47 18.98
C TYR A 89 -2.92 -4.75 19.56
N ILE A 90 -1.84 -5.28 18.97
CA ILE A 90 -1.11 -6.46 19.49
C ILE A 90 -0.65 -6.22 20.93
N PHE A 91 -0.07 -5.05 21.23
CA PHE A 91 0.36 -4.71 22.58
C PHE A 91 -0.80 -4.52 23.57
N SER A 92 -1.99 -4.17 23.08
CA SER A 92 -3.19 -3.99 23.90
C SER A 92 -3.97 -5.27 24.18
N LEU A 93 -3.58 -6.41 23.58
CA LEU A 93 -4.22 -7.70 23.83
C LEU A 93 -4.13 -8.05 25.32
N LYS A 94 -5.26 -8.38 25.93
CA LYS A 94 -5.37 -8.78 27.34
C LYS A 94 -6.28 -10.00 27.48
N GLY A 95 -6.14 -10.71 28.60
CA GLY A 95 -7.00 -11.84 28.97
C GLY A 95 -6.91 -13.01 27.98
N LYS A 96 -8.07 -13.58 27.63
CA LYS A 96 -8.21 -14.80 26.83
C LYS A 96 -7.58 -14.69 25.43
N LYS A 97 -7.67 -13.53 24.77
CA LYS A 97 -7.05 -13.28 23.46
C LYS A 97 -5.53 -13.41 23.50
N LEU A 98 -4.90 -12.87 24.54
CA LEU A 98 -3.44 -12.97 24.73
C LEU A 98 -3.03 -14.42 25.03
N GLY A 99 -3.85 -15.15 25.80
CA GLY A 99 -3.66 -16.59 26.03
C GLY A 99 -3.65 -17.37 24.72
N ILE A 100 -4.65 -17.17 23.86
CA ILE A 100 -4.72 -17.81 22.54
C ILE A 100 -3.48 -17.50 21.69
N VAL A 101 -3.08 -16.23 21.59
CA VAL A 101 -1.91 -15.82 20.80
C VAL A 101 -0.61 -16.40 21.39
N ARG A 102 -0.46 -16.47 22.71
CA ARG A 102 0.71 -17.06 23.37
C ARG A 102 0.79 -18.57 23.13
N GLU A 103 -0.33 -19.27 23.24
CA GLU A 103 -0.38 -20.71 22.95
C GLU A 103 -0.08 -21.01 21.48
N MET A 104 -0.59 -20.19 20.56
CA MET A 104 -0.23 -20.27 19.15
C MET A 104 1.25 -19.92 18.93
N TYR A 105 1.80 -18.92 19.61
CA TYR A 105 3.21 -18.59 19.45
C TYR A 105 4.14 -19.72 19.90
N ASN A 106 3.77 -20.44 20.97
CA ASN A 106 4.56 -21.53 21.52
C ASN A 106 4.40 -22.87 20.79
N SER A 107 3.41 -23.02 19.90
CA SER A 107 3.24 -24.26 19.13
C SER A 107 4.23 -24.35 17.96
N GLU A 108 4.70 -25.56 17.64
CA GLU A 108 5.74 -25.80 16.62
C GLU A 108 5.41 -25.20 15.24
N CYS A 109 4.13 -25.20 14.88
CA CYS A 109 3.64 -24.69 13.59
C CYS A 109 2.90 -23.36 13.71
N HIS A 110 3.02 -22.67 14.85
CA HIS A 110 2.31 -21.44 15.19
C HIS A 110 0.79 -21.47 14.96
N ASN A 111 0.19 -22.65 15.18
CA ASN A 111 -1.20 -22.94 14.87
C ASN A 111 -1.95 -23.46 16.09
N LYS A 112 -3.28 -23.35 16.05
CA LYS A 112 -4.19 -23.87 17.09
C LYS A 112 -5.57 -24.13 16.52
N TYR A 113 -6.20 -25.21 16.96
CA TYR A 113 -7.61 -25.48 16.68
C TYR A 113 -8.50 -24.67 17.63
N LEU A 114 -9.35 -23.82 17.08
CA LEU A 114 -10.23 -22.91 17.82
C LEU A 114 -11.66 -22.99 17.26
N SER A 115 -12.63 -22.73 18.13
CA SER A 115 -14.03 -22.56 17.71
C SER A 115 -14.15 -21.34 16.78
N LYS A 116 -14.90 -21.49 15.68
CA LYS A 116 -15.14 -20.40 14.73
C LYS A 116 -16.09 -19.34 15.30
N ASN A 117 -16.96 -19.74 16.23
CA ASN A 117 -18.01 -18.88 16.79
C ASN A 117 -17.55 -18.11 18.03
N ASP A 118 -16.39 -18.43 18.60
CA ASP A 118 -15.81 -17.69 19.71
C ASP A 118 -15.53 -16.23 19.31
N THR A 119 -16.14 -15.29 20.03
CA THR A 119 -16.05 -13.85 19.75
C THR A 119 -14.59 -13.35 19.77
N ASP A 120 -13.77 -13.93 20.65
CA ASP A 120 -12.34 -13.60 20.74
C ASP A 120 -11.57 -14.00 19.46
N VAL A 121 -11.92 -15.16 18.89
CA VAL A 121 -11.29 -15.72 17.68
C VAL A 121 -11.72 -14.92 16.46
N VAL A 122 -13.01 -14.58 16.37
CA VAL A 122 -13.56 -13.72 15.31
C VAL A 122 -12.85 -12.36 15.31
N GLU A 123 -12.64 -11.76 16.49
CA GLU A 123 -11.97 -10.47 16.60
C GLU A 123 -10.48 -10.54 16.21
N LEU A 124 -9.76 -11.57 16.66
CA LEU A 124 -8.36 -11.81 16.26
C LEU A 124 -8.23 -12.04 14.75
N CYS A 125 -9.21 -12.69 14.12
CA CYS A 125 -9.25 -12.93 12.69
C CYS A 125 -9.54 -11.62 11.91
N ARG A 126 -10.54 -10.85 12.36
CA ARG A 126 -10.89 -9.54 11.79
C ARG A 126 -9.72 -8.56 11.82
N ASN A 127 -8.96 -8.58 12.92
CA ASN A 127 -7.78 -7.74 13.10
C ASN A 127 -6.52 -8.32 12.45
N LYS A 128 -6.61 -9.39 11.66
CA LYS A 128 -5.49 -9.97 10.91
C LYS A 128 -4.33 -10.41 11.81
N ILE A 129 -4.62 -10.93 13.01
CA ILE A 129 -3.59 -11.56 13.86
C ILE A 129 -3.50 -13.04 13.53
N ILE A 130 -4.66 -13.68 13.36
CA ILE A 130 -4.78 -15.10 13.01
C ILE A 130 -5.47 -15.23 11.65
N PHE A 131 -5.18 -16.33 10.95
CA PHE A 131 -5.79 -16.67 9.68
C PHE A 131 -6.40 -18.07 9.77
N ASN A 132 -7.64 -18.23 9.29
CA ASN A 132 -8.27 -19.55 9.22
C ASN A 132 -7.76 -20.29 7.98
N SER A 133 -7.09 -21.43 8.19
CA SER A 133 -6.59 -22.27 7.09
C SER A 133 -7.69 -23.05 6.36
N GLY A 134 -8.92 -23.07 6.88
CA GLY A 134 -10.04 -23.83 6.34
C GLY A 134 -10.03 -25.31 6.72
N VAL A 135 -8.94 -25.81 7.29
CA VAL A 135 -8.85 -27.16 7.84
C VAL A 135 -9.64 -27.22 9.15
N TYR A 136 -10.59 -28.13 9.25
CA TYR A 136 -11.35 -28.36 10.47
C TYR A 136 -10.98 -29.72 11.06
N ARG A 137 -11.10 -29.83 12.38
CA ARG A 137 -11.05 -31.12 13.08
C ARG A 137 -12.49 -31.50 13.39
N LEU A 138 -12.93 -32.68 12.95
CA LEU A 138 -14.20 -33.23 13.38
C LEU A 138 -14.12 -33.46 14.90
N PRO A 139 -15.15 -33.05 15.67
CA PRO A 139 -15.19 -33.33 17.09
C PRO A 139 -15.11 -34.85 17.28
N MET A 140 -14.20 -35.32 18.16
CA MET A 140 -14.25 -36.71 18.59
C MET A 140 -15.57 -36.93 19.34
N PRO A 141 -16.27 -38.06 19.11
CA PRO A 141 -17.66 -38.26 19.53
C PRO A 141 -17.90 -38.25 21.05
N SER A 142 -16.87 -38.10 21.88
CA SER A 142 -16.96 -38.22 23.34
C SER A 142 -16.71 -36.94 24.15
N LEU A 143 -16.30 -35.80 23.57
CA LEU A 143 -15.85 -34.65 24.38
C LEU A 143 -16.22 -33.24 23.86
N GLU A 144 -16.78 -33.11 22.65
CA GLU A 144 -16.99 -31.80 22.03
C GLU A 144 -18.42 -31.66 21.48
N ASP A 145 -19.00 -30.46 21.67
CA ASP A 145 -20.34 -30.13 21.19
C ASP A 145 -20.41 -30.31 19.65
N PRO A 146 -21.28 -31.20 19.13
CA PRO A 146 -21.36 -31.48 17.70
C PRO A 146 -21.75 -30.25 16.86
N ASN A 147 -22.27 -29.20 17.48
CA ASN A 147 -22.64 -27.95 16.80
C ASN A 147 -21.50 -26.91 16.71
N ASP A 148 -20.32 -27.14 17.31
CA ASP A 148 -19.21 -26.17 17.28
C ASP A 148 -17.89 -26.78 16.77
N PRO A 149 -17.74 -26.96 15.44
CA PRO A 149 -16.52 -27.52 14.86
C PRO A 149 -15.32 -26.59 15.06
N LYS A 150 -14.20 -27.17 15.50
CA LYS A 150 -12.94 -26.45 15.68
C LYS A 150 -12.16 -26.37 14.36
N PHE A 151 -11.74 -25.16 14.01
CA PHE A 151 -10.96 -24.87 12.81
C PHE A 151 -9.51 -24.58 13.16
N LEU A 152 -8.59 -24.92 12.26
CA LEU A 152 -7.17 -24.64 12.39
C LEU A 152 -6.89 -23.19 12.01
N PHE A 153 -6.50 -22.41 13.01
CA PHE A 153 -6.01 -21.05 12.82
C PHE A 153 -4.49 -21.03 12.88
N VAL A 154 -3.88 -20.15 12.09
CA VAL A 154 -2.43 -19.94 12.02
C VAL A 154 -2.13 -18.48 12.35
N LEU A 155 -1.07 -18.24 13.12
CA LEU A 155 -0.62 -16.89 13.43
C LEU A 155 -0.05 -16.22 12.16
N GLN A 156 -0.48 -15.01 11.85
CA GLN A 156 0.02 -14.32 10.66
C GLN A 156 1.50 -13.93 10.83
N PRO A 157 2.32 -13.99 9.76
CA PRO A 157 3.74 -13.63 9.82
C PRO A 157 3.98 -12.21 10.35
N THR A 158 3.09 -11.27 10.05
CA THR A 158 3.17 -9.88 10.50
C THR A 158 3.02 -9.76 12.02
N ALA A 159 2.07 -10.51 12.60
CA ALA A 159 1.91 -10.59 14.05
C ALA A 159 3.13 -11.22 14.71
N LEU A 160 3.64 -12.31 14.14
CA LEU A 160 4.81 -13.02 14.65
C LEU A 160 6.07 -12.13 14.69
N LYS A 161 6.30 -11.32 13.65
CA LYS A 161 7.41 -10.35 13.62
C LYS A 161 7.31 -9.33 14.77
N ILE A 162 6.12 -8.78 15.02
CA ILE A 162 5.90 -7.78 16.06
C ILE A 162 6.07 -8.41 17.44
N ILE A 163 5.54 -9.61 17.65
CA ILE A 163 5.69 -10.35 18.91
C ILE A 163 7.16 -10.68 19.17
N ASN A 164 7.93 -11.11 18.15
CA ASN A 164 9.37 -11.34 18.30
C ASN A 164 10.14 -10.07 18.69
N ILE A 165 9.81 -8.92 18.08
CA ILE A 165 10.41 -7.63 18.44
C ILE A 165 10.06 -7.26 19.89
N ALA A 166 8.82 -7.51 20.31
CA ALA A 166 8.38 -7.28 21.69
C ALA A 166 9.12 -8.18 22.69
N CYS A 167 9.19 -9.48 22.43
CA CYS A 167 9.88 -10.46 23.28
C CYS A 167 11.39 -10.16 23.38
N ASN A 168 12.03 -9.73 22.30
CA ASN A 168 13.44 -9.34 22.32
C ASN A 168 13.69 -8.05 23.09
N LYS A 169 12.73 -7.10 23.09
CA LYS A 169 12.82 -5.88 23.91
C LYS A 169 12.64 -6.13 25.40
N LEU A 170 11.96 -7.21 25.80
CA LEU A 170 11.75 -7.58 27.20
C LEU A 170 12.91 -8.41 27.80
N LYS A 171 13.85 -8.88 26.97
CA LYS A 171 15.05 -9.62 27.39
C LYS A 171 16.31 -8.75 27.58
N LYS A 172 16.21 -7.45 27.31
CA LYS A 172 17.24 -6.44 27.59
C LYS A 172 16.84 -5.63 28.81
#